data_AF-A0A9X3PP72-F1
#
_entry.id   AF-A0A9X3PP72-F1
#
_cell.length_a   1.000
_cell.length_b   1.000
_cell.length_c   1.000
_cell.angle_alpha   90.00
_cell.angle_beta   90.00
_cell.angle_gamma   90.00
#
_symmetry.space_group_name_H-M   'P 1'
#
loop_
_entity.id
_entity.type
_entity.pdbx_description
1 polymer ?
#
loop_
_entity_poly.entity_id
_entity_poly.type
_entity_poly.pdbx_seq_one_letter_code
_entity_poly.pdbx_strand_id
1 'polypeptide(L)'
;MMAVTSTSSTPVAEALGMSHDVLIPGERAWLDEYAEVRRRTGFQTVHHVWLMPLARNLHGKGAPLLDGLAGDVLFKSTYVSDALLAEQDPALQSRLLWEGLKNNRLRANEFLRPEVAASFIDCSKDAFRSAMAPFSGHEAAVTLGKLHTRAARAIAPSPLWLFGPEIDVELPFLQPEVIRAGLRVPLASKTNGDFYRRMVAAADSRIAALRSTNDGGLPAPAGPRRQTSPESLKVLSEQIGSSAIVMNLLTPEARHSILEPSFPGRPGRQRRKLAMLHWASLFAHWLEHHESDLAPEDFRRRSLEPIKVLARTCRGATVH
;
A
#
# COMPACT_ATOMS: atom_id res chain seq x y z
N MET A 1 20.35 -9.48 -15.74
CA MET A 1 19.17 -9.16 -14.92
C MET A 1 19.67 -8.50 -13.64
N MET A 2 19.46 -7.19 -13.46
CA MET A 2 19.96 -6.42 -12.31
C MET A 2 18.97 -6.51 -11.15
N ALA A 3 19.42 -6.95 -9.98
CA ALA A 3 18.63 -6.87 -8.74
C ALA A 3 19.12 -5.69 -7.89
N VAL A 4 18.22 -4.78 -7.52
CA VAL A 4 18.54 -3.55 -6.76
C VAL A 4 17.69 -3.49 -5.48
N THR A 5 18.21 -3.95 -4.33
CA THR A 5 17.61 -3.70 -3.00
C THR A 5 18.66 -3.84 -1.87
N SER A 6 18.21 -3.66 -0.60
CA SER A 6 18.95 -3.58 0.68
C SER A 6 20.08 -4.60 0.89
N THR A 7 20.92 -4.36 1.91
CA THR A 7 22.03 -5.24 2.36
C THR A 7 21.64 -6.71 2.57
N SER A 8 20.36 -7.02 2.79
CA SER A 8 19.82 -8.38 2.85
C SER A 8 19.72 -9.11 1.49
N SER A 9 19.92 -8.41 0.36
CA SER A 9 19.81 -8.97 -0.99
C SER A 9 21.14 -9.41 -1.58
N THR A 10 22.27 -8.91 -1.05
CA THR A 10 23.62 -9.31 -1.47
C THR A 10 23.83 -10.83 -1.35
N PRO A 11 23.50 -11.50 -0.23
CA PRO A 11 23.69 -12.95 -0.13
C PRO A 11 22.86 -13.76 -1.14
N VAL A 12 21.68 -13.24 -1.52
CA VAL A 12 20.82 -13.87 -2.52
C VAL A 12 21.47 -13.76 -3.90
N ALA A 13 21.96 -12.57 -4.26
CA ALA A 13 22.63 -12.36 -5.55
C ALA A 13 23.92 -13.18 -5.67
N GLU A 14 24.74 -13.23 -4.62
CA GLU A 14 25.96 -14.05 -4.55
C GLU A 14 25.63 -15.54 -4.74
N ALA A 15 24.63 -16.07 -4.03
CA ALA A 15 24.23 -17.47 -4.13
C ALA A 15 23.69 -17.84 -5.53
N LEU A 16 23.06 -16.89 -6.23
CA LEU A 16 22.57 -17.06 -7.60
C LEU A 16 23.61 -16.72 -8.67
N GLY A 17 24.81 -16.25 -8.31
CA GLY A 17 25.83 -15.80 -9.26
C GLY A 17 25.39 -14.60 -10.10
N MET A 18 24.52 -13.74 -9.56
CA MET A 18 23.97 -12.58 -10.24
C MET A 18 24.78 -11.32 -9.95
N SER A 19 24.89 -10.44 -10.95
CA SER A 19 25.34 -9.06 -10.72
C SER A 19 24.36 -8.33 -9.79
N HIS A 20 24.91 -7.61 -8.81
CA HIS A 20 24.15 -6.87 -7.81
C HIS A 20 24.62 -5.43 -7.77
N ASP A 21 23.67 -4.50 -7.87
CA ASP A 21 23.93 -3.07 -7.78
C ASP A 21 23.03 -2.46 -6.71
N VAL A 22 23.61 -1.65 -5.83
CA VAL A 22 22.86 -0.95 -4.79
C VAL A 22 22.70 0.51 -5.21
N LEU A 23 21.46 0.90 -5.54
CA LEU A 23 21.12 2.29 -5.74
C LEU A 23 20.84 2.96 -4.39
N ILE A 24 21.63 3.99 -4.06
CA ILE A 24 21.40 4.85 -2.90
C ILE A 24 20.95 6.23 -3.41
N PRO A 25 19.65 6.54 -3.37
CA PRO A 25 19.15 7.86 -3.76
C PRO A 25 19.66 8.92 -2.78
N GLY A 26 19.90 10.13 -3.30
CA GLY A 26 20.28 11.29 -2.48
C GLY A 26 19.24 11.61 -1.40
N GLU A 27 19.66 12.35 -0.38
CA GLU A 27 18.82 12.68 0.80
C GLU A 27 17.51 13.39 0.41
N ARG A 28 17.59 14.25 -0.61
CA ARG A 28 16.47 15.03 -1.14
C ARG A 28 15.63 14.30 -2.19
N ALA A 29 16.01 13.09 -2.61
CA ALA A 29 15.34 12.41 -3.72
C ALA A 29 13.82 12.25 -3.52
N TRP A 30 13.34 12.10 -2.28
CA TRP A 30 11.89 12.06 -2.03
C TRP A 30 11.23 13.42 -2.31
N LEU A 31 11.82 14.52 -1.85
CA LEU A 31 11.31 15.88 -2.06
C LEU A 31 11.30 16.24 -3.54
N ASP A 32 12.32 15.82 -4.27
CA ASP A 32 12.47 16.17 -5.67
C ASP A 32 11.52 15.36 -6.57
N GLU A 33 10.94 14.26 -6.06
CA GLU A 33 10.18 13.30 -6.86
C GLU A 33 8.73 13.09 -6.43
N TYR A 34 8.34 13.39 -5.19
CA TYR A 34 7.04 12.97 -4.66
C TYR A 34 5.84 13.43 -5.51
N ALA A 35 5.90 14.63 -6.09
CA ALA A 35 4.83 15.16 -6.92
C ALA A 35 4.67 14.35 -8.22
N GLU A 36 5.78 14.00 -8.85
CA GLU A 36 5.79 13.18 -10.07
C GLU A 36 5.32 11.75 -9.78
N VAL A 37 5.79 11.16 -8.68
CA VAL A 37 5.36 9.83 -8.23
C VAL A 37 3.85 9.75 -8.05
N ARG A 38 3.25 10.79 -7.47
CA ARG A 38 1.79 10.85 -7.27
C ARG A 38 1.05 10.90 -8.60
N ARG A 39 1.53 11.68 -9.58
CA ARG A 39 0.95 11.76 -10.92
C ARG A 39 1.05 10.42 -11.65
N ARG A 40 2.25 9.82 -11.69
CA ARG A 40 2.47 8.49 -12.32
C ARG A 40 1.59 7.41 -11.69
N THR A 41 1.42 7.45 -10.37
CA THR A 41 0.55 6.48 -9.66
C THR A 41 -0.93 6.85 -9.70
N GLY A 42 -1.35 7.85 -10.48
CA GLY A 42 -2.75 8.28 -10.58
C GLY A 42 -3.37 8.64 -9.22
N PHE A 43 -2.55 9.08 -8.28
CA PHE A 43 -2.91 9.32 -6.88
C PHE A 43 -3.55 8.12 -6.14
N GLN A 44 -3.34 6.89 -6.63
CA GLN A 44 -4.01 5.69 -6.10
C GLN A 44 -3.32 5.09 -4.87
N THR A 45 -2.05 5.44 -4.61
CA THR A 45 -1.29 4.79 -3.55
C THR A 45 -0.25 5.68 -2.88
N VAL A 46 -0.01 5.40 -1.59
CA VAL A 46 1.12 5.88 -0.80
C VAL A 46 2.15 4.77 -0.53
N HIS A 47 1.88 3.57 -1.03
CA HIS A 47 2.72 2.40 -0.82
C HIS A 47 3.86 2.37 -1.84
N HIS A 48 5.04 1.91 -1.41
CA HIS A 48 6.21 1.69 -2.27
C HIS A 48 6.62 2.84 -3.20
N VAL A 49 6.19 4.07 -2.90
CA VAL A 49 6.56 5.30 -3.63
C VAL A 49 8.06 5.59 -3.61
N TRP A 50 8.80 4.92 -2.72
CA TRP A 50 10.26 4.96 -2.64
C TRP A 50 10.97 4.26 -3.81
N LEU A 51 10.23 3.57 -4.69
CA LEU A 51 10.77 2.87 -5.87
C LEU A 51 11.13 3.81 -7.03
N MET A 52 10.69 5.06 -7.04
CA MET A 52 10.88 5.96 -8.20
C MET A 52 12.35 6.16 -8.62
N PRO A 53 13.32 6.35 -7.70
CA PRO A 53 14.73 6.43 -8.10
C PRO A 53 15.20 5.18 -8.83
N LEU A 54 14.73 4.00 -8.40
CA LEU A 54 15.03 2.73 -9.07
C LEU A 54 14.39 2.69 -10.45
N ALA A 55 13.11 3.06 -10.57
CA ALA A 55 12.42 3.11 -11.86
C ALA A 55 13.17 3.98 -12.86
N ARG A 56 13.54 5.22 -12.49
CA ARG A 56 14.33 6.13 -13.34
C ARG A 56 15.67 5.55 -13.77
N ASN A 57 16.38 4.89 -12.85
CA ASN A 57 17.66 4.27 -13.17
C ASN A 57 17.52 3.07 -14.11
N LEU A 58 16.35 2.42 -14.17
CA LEU A 58 16.10 1.30 -15.06
C LEU A 58 15.46 1.73 -16.39
N HIS A 59 14.79 2.89 -16.44
CA HIS A 59 14.20 3.42 -17.67
C HIS A 59 15.28 3.53 -18.76
N GLY A 60 15.00 2.96 -19.94
CA GLY A 60 15.93 2.94 -21.06
C GLY A 60 17.00 1.82 -21.02
N LYS A 61 17.05 0.98 -19.99
CA LYS A 61 17.97 -0.19 -19.95
C LYS A 61 17.48 -1.41 -20.75
N GLY A 62 16.25 -1.38 -21.26
CA GLY A 62 15.72 -2.36 -22.22
C GLY A 62 15.50 -3.78 -21.69
N ALA A 63 15.67 -4.04 -20.40
CA ALA A 63 15.43 -5.34 -19.78
C ALA A 63 14.12 -5.33 -18.97
N PRO A 64 13.35 -6.43 -18.96
CA PRO A 64 12.17 -6.55 -18.13
C PRO A 64 12.53 -6.55 -16.63
N LEU A 65 11.60 -6.06 -15.81
CA LEU A 65 11.67 -6.11 -14.36
C LEU A 65 10.81 -7.28 -13.85
N LEU A 66 11.43 -8.24 -13.15
CA LEU A 66 10.68 -9.23 -12.39
C LEU A 66 10.37 -8.67 -10.99
N ASP A 67 9.09 -8.60 -10.61
CA ASP A 67 8.67 -8.19 -9.27
C ASP A 67 7.90 -9.31 -8.55
N GLY A 68 8.18 -9.46 -7.25
CA GLY A 68 7.59 -10.50 -6.39
C GLY A 68 6.20 -10.18 -5.84
N LEU A 69 5.49 -9.20 -6.40
CA LEU A 69 4.16 -8.77 -5.99
C LEU A 69 3.23 -9.98 -5.79
N ALA A 70 2.39 -9.92 -4.75
CA ALA A 70 1.39 -10.91 -4.39
C ALA A 70 1.91 -12.28 -3.90
N GLY A 71 3.20 -12.59 -4.03
CA GLY A 71 3.77 -13.85 -3.54
C GLY A 71 3.55 -14.07 -2.04
N ASP A 72 3.58 -13.00 -1.25
CA ASP A 72 3.33 -13.05 0.19
C ASP A 72 1.85 -13.35 0.54
N VAL A 73 0.92 -12.76 -0.19
CA VAL A 73 -0.52 -13.04 -0.05
C VAL A 73 -0.83 -14.47 -0.47
N LEU A 74 -0.22 -14.95 -1.56
CA LEU A 74 -0.52 -16.24 -2.17
C LEU A 74 0.10 -17.42 -1.41
N PHE A 75 1.34 -17.27 -0.91
CA PHE A 75 2.11 -18.39 -0.36
C PHE A 75 2.52 -18.25 1.11
N LYS A 76 2.31 -17.08 1.74
CA LYS A 76 2.65 -16.85 3.16
C LYS A 76 1.44 -16.49 4.02
N SER A 77 0.26 -16.33 3.42
CA SER A 77 -0.96 -15.90 4.11
C SER A 77 -0.77 -14.62 4.95
N THR A 78 0.10 -13.70 4.54
CA THR A 78 0.38 -12.46 5.29
C THR A 78 -0.91 -11.70 5.61
N TYR A 79 -1.13 -11.21 6.82
CA TYR A 79 -2.39 -10.53 7.23
C TYR A 79 -3.62 -11.44 7.37
N VAL A 80 -3.43 -12.75 7.55
CA VAL A 80 -4.49 -13.66 8.01
C VAL A 80 -4.25 -13.92 9.50
N SER A 81 -5.25 -13.62 10.34
CA SER A 81 -5.20 -13.89 11.77
C SER A 81 -5.66 -15.32 12.09
N ASP A 82 -5.27 -15.84 13.24
CA ASP A 82 -5.74 -17.14 13.73
C ASP A 82 -7.27 -17.21 13.82
N ALA A 83 -7.91 -16.12 14.24
CA ALA A 83 -9.37 -16.01 14.24
C ALA A 83 -9.98 -16.14 12.84
N LEU A 84 -9.33 -15.57 11.82
CA LEU A 84 -9.79 -15.69 10.43
C LEU A 84 -9.53 -17.09 9.86
N LEU A 85 -8.47 -17.78 10.29
CA LEU A 85 -8.17 -19.16 9.89
C LEU A 85 -9.16 -20.17 10.50
N ALA A 86 -9.54 -19.97 11.75
CA ALA A 86 -10.42 -20.88 12.48
C ALA A 86 -11.90 -20.74 12.07
N GLU A 87 -12.30 -19.56 11.60
CA GLU A 87 -13.68 -19.28 11.21
C GLU A 87 -14.10 -20.08 9.97
N GLN A 88 -15.31 -20.63 9.99
CA GLN A 88 -15.89 -21.43 8.90
C GLN A 88 -17.11 -20.76 8.26
N ASP A 89 -17.76 -19.83 8.96
CA ASP A 89 -18.87 -19.06 8.40
C ASP A 89 -18.32 -18.02 7.39
N PRO A 90 -18.67 -18.10 6.08
CA PRO A 90 -18.19 -17.17 5.07
C PRO A 90 -18.53 -15.71 5.37
N ALA A 91 -19.68 -15.43 6.00
CA ALA A 91 -20.08 -14.08 6.35
C ALA A 91 -19.20 -13.51 7.47
N LEU A 92 -18.89 -14.34 8.47
CA LEU A 92 -17.97 -13.96 9.55
C LEU A 92 -16.52 -13.87 9.07
N GLN A 93 -16.06 -14.76 8.18
CA GLN A 93 -14.75 -14.65 7.53
C GLN A 93 -14.61 -13.33 6.76
N SER A 94 -15.60 -12.98 5.94
CA SER A 94 -15.61 -11.73 5.18
C SER A 94 -15.54 -10.50 6.10
N ARG A 95 -16.29 -10.53 7.21
CA ARG A 95 -16.24 -9.50 8.26
C ARG A 95 -14.87 -9.43 8.93
N LEU A 96 -14.28 -10.55 9.32
CA LEU A 96 -12.96 -10.61 9.95
C LEU A 96 -11.86 -10.11 8.99
N LEU A 97 -11.96 -10.46 7.71
CA LEU A 97 -11.07 -9.95 6.67
C LEU A 97 -11.19 -8.42 6.54
N TRP A 98 -12.41 -7.89 6.47
CA TRP A 98 -12.66 -6.45 6.48
C TRP A 98 -12.01 -5.76 7.69
N GLU A 99 -12.23 -6.29 8.89
CA GLU A 99 -11.65 -5.75 10.12
C GLU A 99 -10.11 -5.79 10.10
N GLY A 100 -9.52 -6.88 9.60
CA GLY A 100 -8.08 -7.06 9.45
C GLY A 100 -7.46 -6.09 8.44
N LEU A 101 -8.09 -5.90 7.27
CA LEU A 101 -7.62 -4.97 6.24
C LEU A 101 -7.73 -3.52 6.67
N LYS A 102 -8.82 -3.19 7.39
CA LYS A 102 -8.98 -1.87 8.01
C LYS A 102 -7.90 -1.62 9.06
N ASN A 103 -7.43 -2.67 9.76
CA ASN A 103 -6.33 -2.65 10.75
C ASN A 103 -6.39 -1.45 11.71
N ASN A 104 -7.60 -1.13 12.21
CA ASN A 104 -7.90 0.05 13.02
C ASN A 104 -7.49 1.43 12.44
N ARG A 105 -7.03 1.51 11.19
CA ARG A 105 -6.60 2.76 10.53
C ARG A 105 -7.73 3.76 10.36
N LEU A 106 -8.95 3.27 10.16
CA LEU A 106 -10.14 4.11 9.98
C LEU A 106 -10.95 4.28 11.28
N ARG A 107 -11.04 3.25 12.13
CA ARG A 107 -11.82 3.31 13.38
C ARG A 107 -11.11 3.99 14.54
N ALA A 108 -9.78 3.89 14.64
CA ALA A 108 -8.97 4.57 15.66
C ALA A 108 -8.33 5.85 15.10
N ASN A 109 -8.95 6.43 14.06
CA ASN A 109 -8.43 7.62 13.41
C ASN A 109 -8.85 8.86 14.20
N GLU A 110 -8.04 9.22 15.20
CA GLU A 110 -8.19 10.45 15.97
C GLU A 110 -7.99 11.73 15.14
N PHE A 111 -7.56 11.61 13.88
CA PHE A 111 -7.24 12.76 13.04
C PHE A 111 -8.42 13.26 12.20
N LEU A 112 -9.32 12.38 11.78
CA LEU A 112 -10.51 12.75 10.99
C LEU A 112 -11.66 13.13 11.91
N ARG A 113 -12.49 14.08 11.48
CA ARG A 113 -13.76 14.34 12.16
C ARG A 113 -14.63 13.08 12.19
N PRO A 114 -15.40 12.83 13.28
CA PRO A 114 -16.15 11.60 13.44
C PRO A 114 -17.07 11.25 12.26
N GLU A 115 -17.80 12.23 11.73
CA GLU A 115 -18.71 12.01 10.61
C GLU A 115 -18.00 11.79 9.27
N VAL A 116 -16.81 12.38 9.07
CA VAL A 116 -15.95 12.06 7.92
C VAL A 116 -15.44 10.62 8.03
N ALA A 117 -14.94 10.23 9.20
CA ALA A 117 -14.46 8.87 9.44
C ALA A 117 -15.57 7.82 9.23
N ALA A 118 -16.79 8.10 9.72
CA ALA A 118 -17.96 7.27 9.51
C ALA A 118 -18.29 7.12 8.01
N SER A 119 -18.33 8.24 7.27
CA SER A 119 -18.59 8.23 5.83
C SER A 119 -17.56 7.40 5.06
N PHE A 120 -16.27 7.51 5.40
CA PHE A 120 -15.22 6.69 4.80
C PHE A 120 -15.39 5.20 5.10
N ILE A 121 -15.76 4.85 6.32
CA ILE A 121 -16.01 3.46 6.72
C ILE A 121 -17.17 2.90 5.89
N ASP A 122 -18.27 3.64 5.75
CA ASP A 122 -19.46 3.19 5.01
C ASP A 122 -19.14 3.00 3.53
N CYS A 123 -18.53 4.00 2.88
CA CYS A 123 -18.15 3.92 1.46
C CYS A 123 -17.16 2.77 1.21
N SER A 124 -16.17 2.61 2.10
CA SER A 124 -15.17 1.55 1.96
C SER A 124 -15.77 0.17 2.21
N LYS A 125 -16.76 0.04 3.10
CA LYS A 125 -17.47 -1.22 3.34
C LYS A 125 -18.28 -1.64 2.12
N ASP A 126 -18.93 -0.70 1.44
CA ASP A 126 -19.67 -0.97 0.19
C ASP A 126 -18.73 -1.41 -0.94
N ALA A 127 -17.61 -0.70 -1.11
CA ALA A 127 -16.58 -1.06 -2.07
C ALA A 127 -15.98 -2.43 -1.76
N PHE A 128 -15.71 -2.74 -0.48
CA PHE A 128 -15.22 -4.04 -0.05
C PHE A 128 -16.22 -5.15 -0.34
N ARG A 129 -17.50 -4.97 0.01
CA ARG A 129 -18.54 -5.96 -0.28
C ARG A 129 -18.65 -6.26 -1.77
N SER A 130 -18.63 -5.22 -2.61
CA SER A 130 -18.67 -5.35 -4.07
C SER A 130 -17.45 -6.10 -4.60
N ALA A 131 -16.26 -5.78 -4.09
CA ALA A 131 -15.00 -6.44 -4.45
C ALA A 131 -14.95 -7.91 -4.00
N MET A 132 -15.63 -8.26 -2.91
CA MET A 132 -15.67 -9.63 -2.38
C MET A 132 -16.77 -10.49 -2.99
N ALA A 133 -17.82 -9.88 -3.57
CA ALA A 133 -18.99 -10.60 -4.07
C ALA A 133 -18.65 -11.75 -5.04
N PRO A 134 -17.69 -11.62 -5.99
CA PRO A 134 -17.33 -12.71 -6.89
C PRO A 134 -16.72 -13.94 -6.20
N PHE A 135 -16.24 -13.79 -4.97
CA PHE A 135 -15.56 -14.85 -4.21
C PHE A 135 -16.41 -15.41 -3.08
N SER A 136 -17.66 -14.97 -2.95
CA SER A 136 -18.56 -15.45 -1.90
C SER A 136 -18.74 -16.97 -1.97
N GLY A 137 -18.48 -17.67 -0.86
CA GLY A 137 -18.58 -19.13 -0.79
C GLY A 137 -17.41 -19.91 -1.39
N HIS A 138 -16.41 -19.23 -1.97
CA HIS A 138 -15.23 -19.88 -2.52
C HIS A 138 -14.25 -20.28 -1.39
N GLU A 139 -13.65 -21.48 -1.44
CA GLU A 139 -12.73 -21.97 -0.40
C GLU A 139 -11.52 -21.03 -0.17
N ALA A 140 -11.02 -20.45 -1.26
CA ALA A 140 -9.93 -19.48 -1.25
C ALA A 140 -10.39 -18.00 -1.17
N ALA A 141 -11.63 -17.72 -0.76
CA ALA A 141 -12.19 -16.36 -0.71
C ALA A 141 -11.30 -15.37 0.04
N VAL A 142 -10.68 -15.77 1.14
CA VAL A 142 -9.77 -14.92 1.92
C VAL A 142 -8.55 -14.49 1.12
N THR A 143 -7.90 -15.43 0.41
CA THR A 143 -6.72 -15.13 -0.43
C THR A 143 -7.11 -14.26 -1.62
N LEU A 144 -8.16 -14.66 -2.35
CA LEU A 144 -8.66 -13.92 -3.51
C LEU A 144 -9.10 -12.51 -3.15
N GLY A 145 -9.81 -12.37 -2.02
CA GLY A 145 -10.23 -11.09 -1.49
C GLY A 145 -9.07 -10.15 -1.20
N LYS A 146 -7.98 -10.65 -0.62
CA LYS A 146 -6.77 -9.85 -0.35
C LYS A 146 -6.01 -9.49 -1.61
N LEU A 147 -5.91 -10.41 -2.57
CA LEU A 147 -5.32 -10.14 -3.88
C LEU A 147 -6.09 -9.00 -4.56
N HIS A 148 -7.42 -9.11 -4.60
CA HIS A 148 -8.25 -8.17 -5.31
C HIS A 148 -8.38 -6.81 -4.62
N THR A 149 -8.42 -6.77 -3.29
CA THR A 149 -8.59 -5.50 -2.54
C THR A 149 -7.27 -4.81 -2.26
N ARG A 150 -6.32 -5.48 -1.61
CA ARG A 150 -5.07 -4.86 -1.15
C ARG A 150 -3.99 -4.93 -2.20
N ALA A 151 -3.70 -6.12 -2.74
CA ALA A 151 -2.57 -6.27 -3.66
C ALA A 151 -2.82 -5.49 -4.96
N ALA A 152 -3.95 -5.74 -5.63
CA ALA A 152 -4.29 -5.10 -6.89
C ALA A 152 -4.53 -3.59 -6.76
N ARG A 153 -5.31 -3.14 -5.76
CA ARG A 153 -5.71 -1.71 -5.71
C ARG A 153 -4.75 -0.80 -4.95
N ALA A 154 -4.09 -1.30 -3.92
CA ALA A 154 -3.26 -0.46 -3.05
C ALA A 154 -1.76 -0.65 -3.29
N ILE A 155 -1.32 -1.82 -3.74
CA ILE A 155 0.12 -2.13 -3.86
C ILE A 155 0.58 -2.12 -5.31
N ALA A 156 -0.16 -2.74 -6.22
CA ALA A 156 0.22 -2.91 -7.62
C ALA A 156 0.47 -1.61 -8.40
N PRO A 157 -0.22 -0.48 -8.15
CA PRO A 157 0.04 0.75 -8.89
C PRO A 157 1.49 1.22 -8.80
N SER A 158 2.20 0.94 -7.70
CA SER A 158 3.59 1.39 -7.54
C SER A 158 4.56 0.68 -8.49
N PRO A 159 4.73 -0.66 -8.46
CA PRO A 159 5.61 -1.33 -9.41
C PRO A 159 5.10 -1.20 -10.86
N LEU A 160 3.78 -1.22 -11.10
CA LEU A 160 3.27 -1.19 -12.48
C LEU A 160 3.39 0.20 -13.13
N TRP A 161 3.03 1.28 -12.43
CA TRP A 161 2.91 2.61 -13.07
C TRP A 161 4.14 3.50 -12.87
N LEU A 162 5.05 3.15 -11.95
CA LEU A 162 6.35 3.82 -11.86
C LEU A 162 7.33 3.29 -12.90
N PHE A 163 7.30 1.99 -13.19
CA PHE A 163 8.23 1.36 -14.12
C PHE A 163 7.67 1.32 -15.56
N GLY A 164 6.37 1.07 -15.72
CA GLY A 164 5.70 1.09 -17.02
C GLY A 164 5.26 2.50 -17.44
N PRO A 165 5.18 2.77 -18.76
CA PRO A 165 5.36 1.83 -19.86
C PRO A 165 6.82 1.62 -20.32
N GLU A 166 7.78 2.30 -19.71
CA GLU A 166 9.18 2.31 -20.18
C GLU A 166 9.92 0.99 -19.92
N ILE A 167 9.43 0.19 -18.97
CA ILE A 167 9.95 -1.14 -18.64
C ILE A 167 8.79 -2.12 -18.64
N ASP A 168 9.02 -3.28 -19.24
CA ASP A 168 8.10 -4.41 -19.13
C ASP A 168 8.19 -5.00 -17.71
N VAL A 169 7.08 -4.95 -16.98
CA VAL A 169 7.00 -5.41 -15.59
C VAL A 169 6.33 -6.76 -15.54
N GLU A 170 7.13 -7.78 -15.26
CA GLU A 170 6.71 -9.15 -15.18
C GLU A 170 6.38 -9.52 -13.74
N LEU A 171 5.20 -10.10 -13.53
CA LEU A 171 4.66 -10.47 -12.22
C LEU A 171 4.41 -11.97 -12.15
N PRO A 172 5.45 -12.82 -11.97
CA PRO A 172 5.33 -14.27 -12.02
C PRO A 172 4.26 -14.84 -11.07
N PHE A 173 4.08 -14.25 -9.90
CA PHE A 173 3.07 -14.70 -8.92
C PHE A 173 1.64 -14.37 -9.30
N LEU A 174 1.42 -13.51 -10.29
CA LEU A 174 0.09 -13.20 -10.83
C LEU A 174 -0.23 -13.99 -12.10
N GLN A 175 0.67 -14.86 -12.57
CA GLN A 175 0.37 -15.72 -13.71
C GLN A 175 -0.75 -16.71 -13.36
N PRO A 176 -1.70 -16.99 -14.28
CA PRO A 176 -2.88 -17.80 -13.99
C PRO A 176 -2.57 -19.18 -13.40
N GLU A 177 -1.55 -19.86 -13.91
CA GLU A 177 -1.10 -21.16 -13.44
C GLU A 177 -0.50 -21.10 -12.04
N VAL A 178 0.24 -20.03 -11.71
CA VAL A 178 0.82 -19.81 -10.38
C VAL A 178 -0.27 -19.49 -9.38
N ILE A 179 -1.25 -18.65 -9.74
CA ILE A 179 -2.43 -18.39 -8.91
C ILE A 179 -3.18 -19.71 -8.66
N ARG A 180 -3.52 -20.48 -9.70
CA ARG A 180 -4.23 -21.77 -9.54
C ARG A 180 -3.46 -22.73 -8.64
N ALA A 181 -2.14 -22.86 -8.82
CA ALA A 181 -1.31 -23.69 -7.97
C ALA A 181 -1.31 -23.20 -6.51
N GLY A 182 -1.19 -21.90 -6.31
CA GLY A 182 -1.26 -21.28 -5.00
C GLY A 182 -2.61 -21.52 -4.32
N LEU A 183 -3.74 -21.35 -5.02
CA LEU A 183 -5.08 -21.51 -4.44
C LEU A 183 -5.37 -22.96 -4.01
N ARG A 184 -4.77 -23.96 -4.66
CA ARG A 184 -4.89 -25.38 -4.27
C ARG A 184 -4.25 -25.72 -2.93
N VAL A 185 -3.33 -24.88 -2.45
CA VAL A 185 -2.68 -25.09 -1.16
C VAL A 185 -3.58 -24.52 -0.06
N PRO A 186 -4.00 -25.32 0.95
CA PRO A 186 -4.87 -24.85 2.01
C PRO A 186 -4.32 -23.61 2.73
N LEU A 187 -5.20 -22.68 3.10
CA LEU A 187 -4.80 -21.41 3.71
C LEU A 187 -3.96 -21.61 4.98
N ALA A 188 -4.37 -22.56 5.82
CA ALA A 188 -3.68 -22.92 7.06
C ALA A 188 -2.29 -23.54 6.84
N SER A 189 -2.01 -24.12 5.67
CA SER A 189 -0.67 -24.66 5.38
C SER A 189 0.35 -23.57 5.08
N LYS A 190 -0.10 -22.37 4.71
CA LYS A 190 0.75 -21.25 4.28
C LYS A 190 1.13 -20.30 5.41
N THR A 191 0.46 -20.40 6.55
CA THR A 191 0.66 -19.50 7.68
C THR A 191 2.05 -19.69 8.28
N ASN A 192 2.58 -18.66 8.93
CA ASN A 192 3.92 -18.63 9.51
C ASN A 192 5.09 -18.76 8.50
N GLY A 193 4.79 -18.91 7.21
CA GLY A 193 5.79 -18.91 6.14
C GLY A 193 6.49 -20.26 5.90
N ASP A 194 6.10 -21.34 6.59
CA ASP A 194 6.73 -22.65 6.46
C ASP A 194 6.55 -23.25 5.06
N PHE A 195 5.35 -23.13 4.49
CA PHE A 195 5.11 -23.52 3.09
C PHE A 195 6.03 -22.76 2.13
N TYR A 196 6.16 -21.44 2.33
CA TYR A 196 7.02 -20.61 1.49
C TYR A 196 8.48 -21.03 1.60
N ARG A 197 8.99 -21.35 2.80
CA ARG A 197 10.35 -21.90 2.95
C ARG A 197 10.54 -23.20 2.20
N ARG A 198 9.57 -24.13 2.28
CA ARG A 198 9.63 -25.40 1.52
C ARG A 198 9.60 -25.17 0.01
N MET A 199 8.78 -24.22 -0.45
CA MET A 199 8.72 -23.83 -1.85
C MET A 199 10.05 -23.27 -2.35
N VAL A 200 10.68 -22.38 -1.57
CA VAL A 200 12.01 -21.84 -1.90
C VAL A 200 13.07 -22.95 -1.86
N ALA A 201 13.03 -23.84 -0.86
CA ALA A 201 13.98 -24.95 -0.74
C ALA A 201 13.88 -25.96 -1.90
N ALA A 202 12.67 -26.18 -2.42
CA ALA A 202 12.46 -27.00 -3.60
C ALA A 202 13.00 -26.35 -4.88
N ALA A 203 13.06 -25.02 -4.94
CA ALA A 203 13.65 -24.28 -6.06
C ALA A 203 15.18 -24.19 -5.94
N ASP A 204 15.69 -23.78 -4.78
CA ASP A 204 17.12 -23.74 -4.47
C ASP A 204 17.35 -23.81 -2.95
N SER A 205 17.94 -24.90 -2.49
CA SER A 205 18.21 -25.14 -1.06
C SER A 205 19.22 -24.15 -0.47
N ARG A 206 20.14 -23.60 -1.27
CA ARG A 206 21.13 -22.61 -0.83
C ARG A 206 20.42 -21.30 -0.50
N ILE A 207 19.47 -20.89 -1.34
CA ILE A 207 18.65 -19.69 -1.11
C ILE A 207 17.75 -19.86 0.10
N ALA A 208 17.14 -21.03 0.27
CA ALA A 208 16.29 -21.31 1.42
C ALA A 208 17.04 -21.31 2.77
N ALA A 209 18.35 -21.56 2.75
CA ALA A 209 19.20 -21.51 3.94
C ALA A 209 19.61 -20.07 4.33
N LEU A 210 19.41 -19.07 3.46
CA LEU A 210 19.74 -17.69 3.76
C LEU A 210 18.78 -17.10 4.80
N ARG A 211 19.32 -16.25 5.68
CA ARG A 211 18.49 -15.48 6.61
C ARG A 211 17.61 -14.50 5.84
N SER A 212 16.33 -14.53 6.16
CA SER A 212 15.30 -13.67 5.62
C SER A 212 14.85 -12.63 6.64
N THR A 213 14.21 -11.56 6.17
CA THR A 213 13.51 -10.58 7.04
C THR A 213 12.38 -11.20 7.85
N ASN A 214 12.04 -12.47 7.61
CA ASN A 214 11.07 -13.24 8.36
C ASN A 214 11.66 -14.00 9.56
N ASP A 215 12.99 -14.09 9.69
CA ASP A 215 13.67 -14.89 10.72
C ASP A 215 13.88 -14.14 12.04
N GLY A 216 13.38 -12.90 12.14
CA GLY A 216 13.65 -12.02 13.28
C GLY A 216 15.13 -11.63 13.40
N GLY A 217 15.41 -10.62 14.23
CA GLY A 217 16.78 -10.25 14.57
C GLY A 217 17.66 -9.79 13.40
N LEU A 218 17.07 -9.33 12.29
CA LEU A 218 17.83 -8.54 11.32
C LEU A 218 18.03 -7.11 11.86
N PRO A 219 19.20 -6.49 11.60
CA PRO A 219 19.41 -5.10 11.93
C PRO A 219 18.28 -4.24 11.35
N ALA A 220 17.81 -3.27 12.13
CA ALA A 220 16.90 -2.27 11.58
C ALA A 220 17.56 -1.62 10.34
N PRO A 221 16.77 -1.23 9.32
CA PRO A 221 17.31 -0.49 8.19
C PRO A 221 18.16 0.70 8.68
N ALA A 222 19.30 0.91 8.05
CA ALA A 222 20.19 2.02 8.40
C ALA A 222 19.50 3.35 8.08
N GLY A 223 19.30 4.17 9.11
CA GLY A 223 18.85 5.56 8.98
C GLY A 223 17.33 5.79 8.90
N PRO A 224 16.90 7.05 9.11
CA PRO A 224 15.51 7.45 8.97
C PRO A 224 15.06 7.34 7.50
N ARG A 225 13.77 7.07 7.28
CA ARG A 225 13.22 7.04 5.92
C ARG A 225 13.22 8.45 5.34
N ARG A 226 13.62 8.63 4.09
CA ARG A 226 13.64 9.97 3.43
C ARG A 226 12.28 10.68 3.52
N GLN A 227 11.17 9.96 3.32
CA GLN A 227 9.82 10.52 3.44
C GLN A 227 9.44 10.99 4.87
N THR A 228 10.29 10.75 5.86
CA THR A 228 10.15 11.17 7.25
C THR A 228 11.20 12.21 7.65
N SER A 229 11.96 12.76 6.70
CA SER A 229 12.89 13.87 6.98
C SER A 229 12.11 15.15 7.39
N PRO A 230 12.69 16.03 8.22
CA PRO A 230 12.04 17.28 8.62
C PRO A 230 11.49 18.11 7.44
N GLU A 231 12.26 18.19 6.35
CA GLU A 231 11.89 18.91 5.14
C GLU A 231 10.72 18.23 4.42
N SER A 232 10.75 16.90 4.33
CA SER A 232 9.64 16.12 3.74
C SER A 232 8.36 16.32 4.51
N LEU A 233 8.45 16.29 5.84
CA LEU A 233 7.32 16.52 6.74
C LEU A 233 6.77 17.93 6.61
N LYS A 234 7.65 18.94 6.52
CA LYS A 234 7.27 20.33 6.27
C LYS A 234 6.48 20.48 4.97
N VAL A 235 6.96 19.94 3.86
CA VAL A 235 6.26 19.99 2.56
C VAL A 235 4.89 19.30 2.62
N LEU A 236 4.79 18.13 3.27
CA LEU A 236 3.51 17.45 3.45
C LEU A 236 2.53 18.32 4.26
N SER A 237 2.99 18.92 5.36
CA SER A 237 2.18 19.77 6.23
C SER A 237 1.75 21.06 5.54
N GLU A 238 2.64 21.73 4.81
CA GLU A 238 2.34 22.94 4.03
C GLU A 238 1.28 22.66 2.97
N GLN A 239 1.41 21.56 2.24
CA GLN A 239 0.42 21.16 1.22
C GLN A 239 -0.94 20.81 1.82
N ILE A 240 -0.99 20.24 3.03
CA ILE A 240 -2.26 20.02 3.73
C ILE A 240 -2.85 21.37 4.17
N GLY A 241 -2.02 22.25 4.74
CA GLY A 241 -2.43 23.55 5.23
C GLY A 241 -2.95 24.49 4.14
N SER A 242 -2.49 24.36 2.90
CA SER A 242 -2.98 25.13 1.75
C SER A 242 -4.35 24.66 1.24
N SER A 243 -4.79 23.45 1.60
CA SER A 243 -6.08 22.90 1.16
C SER A 243 -7.17 23.05 2.23
N ALA A 244 -8.02 24.07 2.07
CA ALA A 244 -9.18 24.28 2.96
C ALA A 244 -10.11 23.06 3.02
N ILE A 245 -10.28 22.33 1.91
CA ILE A 245 -11.09 21.10 1.85
C ILE A 245 -10.48 20.04 2.77
N VAL A 246 -9.18 19.74 2.64
CA VAL A 246 -8.53 18.72 3.47
C VAL A 246 -8.50 19.13 4.94
N MET A 247 -8.19 20.38 5.24
CA MET A 247 -8.22 20.90 6.62
C MET A 247 -9.62 20.74 7.25
N ASN A 248 -10.69 20.89 6.46
CA ASN A 248 -12.05 20.70 6.94
C ASN A 248 -12.45 19.24 7.22
N LEU A 249 -11.66 18.26 6.74
CA LEU A 249 -11.85 16.85 7.08
C LEU A 249 -11.27 16.48 8.45
N LEU A 250 -10.34 17.29 8.96
CA LEU A 250 -9.57 17.03 10.18
C LEU A 250 -10.26 17.60 11.42
N THR A 251 -10.08 16.94 12.57
CA THR A 251 -10.47 17.49 13.88
C THR A 251 -9.65 18.75 14.20
N PRO A 252 -10.14 19.67 15.05
CA PRO A 252 -9.36 20.84 15.48
C PRO A 252 -7.97 20.47 16.02
N GLU A 253 -7.89 19.42 16.85
CA GLU A 253 -6.65 18.93 17.45
C GLU A 253 -5.71 18.36 16.38
N ALA A 254 -6.26 17.67 15.39
CA ALA A 254 -5.48 17.12 14.28
C ALA A 254 -4.93 18.19 13.36
N ARG A 255 -5.68 19.26 13.09
CA ARG A 255 -5.20 20.41 12.30
C ARG A 255 -3.96 20.99 12.94
N HIS A 256 -4.00 21.26 14.24
CA HIS A 256 -2.83 21.74 14.98
C HIS A 256 -1.69 20.70 14.91
N SER A 257 -1.98 19.44 15.23
CA SER A 257 -0.96 18.39 15.28
C SER A 257 -0.30 18.09 13.93
N ILE A 258 -1.01 18.19 12.81
CA ILE A 258 -0.51 17.91 11.46
C ILE A 258 0.37 19.04 10.94
N LEU A 259 0.05 20.29 11.28
CA LEU A 259 0.86 21.45 10.91
C LEU A 259 2.16 21.53 11.71
N GLU A 260 2.23 20.88 12.88
CA GLU A 260 3.47 20.75 13.64
C GLU A 260 4.48 19.79 12.96
N PRO A 261 5.70 20.25 12.62
CA PRO A 261 6.73 19.44 11.96
C PRO A 261 7.25 18.27 12.81
N SER A 262 7.02 18.32 14.12
CA SER A 262 7.57 17.36 15.09
C SER A 262 6.64 16.17 15.35
N PHE A 263 7.23 15.03 15.74
CA PHE A 263 6.52 13.78 16.07
C PHE A 263 6.66 13.39 17.55
N PRO A 264 6.29 14.23 18.52
CA PRO A 264 6.31 13.81 19.91
C PRO A 264 5.27 12.70 20.15
N GLY A 265 5.68 11.63 20.83
CA GLY A 265 4.75 10.63 21.37
C GLY A 265 5.11 9.16 21.15
N ARG A 266 4.17 8.28 21.54
CA ARG A 266 4.34 6.82 21.48
C ARG A 266 4.48 6.32 20.04
N PRO A 267 5.31 5.29 19.76
CA PRO A 267 5.57 4.79 18.40
C PRO A 267 4.32 4.46 17.57
N GLY A 268 3.27 3.93 18.21
CA GLY A 268 2.01 3.61 17.54
C GLY A 268 1.25 4.85 17.03
N ARG A 269 1.31 5.96 17.77
CA ARG A 269 0.69 7.23 17.38
C ARG A 269 1.46 7.89 16.23
N GLN A 270 2.79 7.87 16.29
CA GLN A 270 3.65 8.40 15.22
C GLN A 270 3.38 7.72 13.87
N ARG A 271 3.26 6.38 13.86
CA ARG A 271 2.90 5.64 12.62
C ARG A 271 1.54 6.04 12.06
N ARG A 272 0.54 6.30 12.91
CA ARG A 272 -0.78 6.79 12.48
C ARG A 272 -0.72 8.21 11.94
N LYS A 273 0.00 9.12 12.61
CA LYS A 273 0.22 10.50 12.13
C LYS A 273 0.89 10.49 10.75
N LEU A 274 1.94 9.67 10.56
CA LEU A 274 2.63 9.55 9.27
C LEU A 274 1.70 9.02 8.16
N ALA A 275 0.90 7.99 8.45
CA ALA A 275 -0.07 7.47 7.49
C ALA A 275 -1.10 8.55 7.10
N MET A 276 -1.57 9.33 8.08
CA MET A 276 -2.49 10.45 7.86
C MET A 276 -1.85 11.56 7.03
N LEU A 277 -0.62 11.98 7.35
CA LEU A 277 0.11 13.00 6.59
C LEU A 277 0.26 12.63 5.12
N HIS A 278 0.68 11.39 4.84
CA HIS A 278 0.81 10.92 3.46
C HIS A 278 -0.53 10.90 2.73
N TRP A 279 -1.60 10.42 3.37
CA TRP A 279 -2.93 10.40 2.77
C TRP A 279 -3.49 11.80 2.54
N ALA A 280 -3.44 12.68 3.54
CA ALA A 280 -4.02 14.02 3.48
C ALA A 280 -3.28 14.89 2.46
N SER A 281 -1.94 14.83 2.44
CA SER A 281 -1.15 15.54 1.44
C SER A 281 -1.32 14.97 0.03
N LEU A 282 -1.47 13.64 -0.12
CA LEU A 282 -1.82 13.03 -1.40
C LEU A 282 -3.16 13.57 -1.91
N PHE A 283 -4.17 13.64 -1.05
CA PHE A 283 -5.48 14.13 -1.41
C PHE A 283 -5.50 15.63 -1.70
N ALA A 284 -4.74 16.43 -0.94
CA ALA A 284 -4.55 17.86 -1.23
C ALA A 284 -3.92 18.06 -2.61
N HIS A 285 -2.89 17.28 -2.95
CA HIS A 285 -2.25 17.36 -4.27
C HIS A 285 -3.18 16.91 -5.40
N TRP A 286 -4.02 15.91 -5.16
CA TRP A 286 -5.03 15.47 -6.12
C TRP A 286 -6.07 16.57 -6.40
N LEU A 287 -6.55 17.24 -5.34
CA LEU A 287 -7.48 18.36 -5.46
C LEU A 287 -6.88 19.52 -6.26
N GLU A 288 -5.62 19.87 -5.97
CA GLU A 288 -4.87 20.89 -6.70
C GLU A 288 -4.71 20.51 -8.18
N HIS A 289 -4.35 19.25 -8.46
CA HIS A 289 -4.13 18.77 -9.82
C HIS A 289 -5.40 18.75 -10.68
N HIS A 290 -6.55 18.46 -10.08
CA HIS A 290 -7.83 18.35 -10.77
C HIS A 290 -8.76 19.55 -10.54
N GLU A 291 -8.27 20.65 -9.99
CA GLU A 291 -9.12 21.80 -9.64
C GLU A 291 -9.93 22.31 -10.84
N SER A 292 -9.33 22.32 -12.04
CA SER A 292 -9.99 22.71 -13.28
C SER A 292 -11.11 21.76 -13.74
N ASP A 293 -11.03 20.50 -13.34
CA ASP A 293 -11.95 19.44 -13.76
C ASP A 293 -13.12 19.30 -12.79
N LEU A 294 -12.97 19.83 -11.58
CA LEU A 294 -13.97 19.75 -10.52
C LEU A 294 -14.93 20.93 -10.63
N ALA A 295 -16.23 20.67 -10.78
CA ALA A 295 -17.20 21.74 -10.89
C ALA A 295 -17.29 22.48 -9.54
N PRO A 296 -17.38 23.83 -9.52
CA PRO A 296 -17.60 24.59 -8.29
C PRO A 296 -18.83 24.11 -7.51
N GLU A 297 -19.82 23.55 -8.19
CA GLU A 297 -21.04 22.97 -7.61
C GLU A 297 -20.80 21.68 -6.82
N ASP A 298 -19.73 20.93 -7.13
CA ASP A 298 -19.33 19.74 -6.39
C ASP A 298 -19.00 20.08 -4.93
N PHE A 299 -18.58 21.33 -4.70
CA PHE A 299 -18.17 21.86 -3.40
C PHE A 299 -19.10 22.95 -2.81
N ARG A 300 -19.74 23.81 -3.63
CA ARG A 300 -20.46 25.02 -3.15
C ARG A 300 -21.89 24.79 -2.64
N ARG A 301 -22.63 23.74 -3.04
CA ARG A 301 -23.99 23.50 -2.52
C ARG A 301 -24.05 22.85 -1.12
N ARG A 302 -22.90 22.67 -0.45
CA ARG A 302 -22.73 21.65 0.61
C ARG A 302 -22.03 22.16 1.87
N SER A 303 -21.95 23.48 2.04
CA SER A 303 -21.78 24.08 3.36
C SER A 303 -23.10 23.95 4.12
N LEU A 304 -23.11 23.12 5.18
CA LEU A 304 -24.15 23.00 6.23
C LEU A 304 -25.11 21.79 6.22
N GLU A 305 -24.96 20.78 5.35
CA GLU A 305 -25.62 19.47 5.58
C GLU A 305 -24.64 18.29 5.48
N PRO A 306 -24.79 17.24 6.34
CA PRO A 306 -23.77 16.21 6.52
C PRO A 306 -23.61 15.31 5.28
N ILE A 307 -22.45 15.46 4.63
CA ILE A 307 -21.63 14.45 3.93
C ILE A 307 -22.40 13.21 3.40
N LYS A 308 -23.30 13.42 2.41
CA LYS A 308 -23.88 12.34 1.59
C LYS A 308 -23.12 12.08 0.27
N VAL A 309 -22.01 12.78 0.05
CA VAL A 309 -21.42 12.92 -1.30
C VAL A 309 -20.30 11.93 -1.58
N LEU A 310 -19.47 11.60 -0.60
CA LEU A 310 -18.44 10.56 -0.77
C LEU A 310 -19.05 9.22 -1.19
N ALA A 311 -20.31 8.96 -0.82
CA ALA A 311 -21.06 7.78 -1.21
C ALA A 311 -21.59 7.78 -2.66
N ARG A 312 -21.56 8.91 -3.38
CA ARG A 312 -21.98 9.02 -4.80
C ARG A 312 -20.80 8.93 -5.77
N THR A 313 -19.66 9.55 -5.46
CA THR A 313 -18.44 9.42 -6.28
C THR A 313 -17.88 7.99 -6.28
N CYS A 314 -18.05 7.23 -5.19
CA CYS A 314 -17.70 5.81 -5.18
C CYS A 314 -18.59 4.90 -6.04
N ARG A 315 -19.76 5.38 -6.51
CA ARG A 315 -20.66 4.59 -7.39
C ARG A 315 -20.50 4.90 -8.87
N GLY A 316 -19.77 5.95 -9.24
CA GLY A 316 -19.63 6.41 -10.63
C GLY A 316 -18.35 6.01 -11.34
N ALA A 317 -17.34 5.52 -10.63
CA ALA A 317 -16.08 5.05 -11.23
C ALA A 317 -16.22 3.60 -11.71
N THR A 318 -17.05 3.39 -12.73
CA THR A 318 -16.89 2.23 -13.62
C THR A 318 -15.68 2.52 -14.48
N VAL A 319 -14.58 1.82 -14.21
CA VAL A 319 -13.39 1.83 -15.06
C VAL A 319 -13.81 1.17 -16.38
N HIS A 320 -13.82 1.95 -17.46
CA HIS A 320 -13.73 1.43 -18.82
C HIS A 320 -12.28 1.05 -19.11
#